data_AF-A0A6N7D7K4-F1
#
_entry.id   AF-A0A6N7D7K4-F1
#
_cell.length_a   1.000
_cell.length_b   1.000
_cell.length_c   1.000
_cell.angle_alpha   90.00
_cell.angle_beta   90.00
_cell.angle_gamma   90.00
#
_symmetry.space_group_name_H-M   'P 1'
#
loop_
_entity.id
_entity.type
_entity.pdbx_description
1 polymer ?
#
loop_
_entity_poly.entity_id
_entity_poly.type
_entity_poly.pdbx_seq_one_letter_code
_entity_poly.pdbx_strand_id
1 'polypeptide(L)'
;MSVQTPALPPRATALAQAAAACVLALHLQCAQACPVAFDIPAQPLAAALDQFARQAGLQLVFSPALARERQAPRVSGSLEPQPALDALLRGSGLSGRVEGGTVTVTTTAAAADAQRSLGEVTVTGNQLGEITEGTGSYTPGTIATATRLVLAPRETPQSVSVVTRQAMDDFALISIDQAMEHTPGVSIVTYDSERTVYYARGFPVNNFQYDGIPMLRDSGYSAGNTLSDLAIYDRVEVLKGATGLLTGTGDPGATINLIRKKPTRDFQGHATAGAGRWNNYRGELDVSGALNADGSVRGRAVAVYQDRQSHLDHYERKTSVL
;
A
#
# COMPACT_ATOMS: atom_id res chain seq x y z
N MET A 1 -42.88 -59.52 -3.57
CA MET A 1 -41.80 -59.38 -4.57
C MET A 1 -41.47 -57.90 -4.68
N SER A 2 -40.69 -57.39 -3.72
CA SER A 2 -39.23 -57.20 -3.80
C SER A 2 -38.90 -55.80 -4.32
N VAL A 3 -38.88 -54.86 -3.37
CA VAL A 3 -38.42 -53.48 -3.50
C VAL A 3 -36.91 -53.50 -3.76
N GLN A 4 -36.46 -52.80 -4.79
CA GLN A 4 -35.04 -52.69 -5.16
C GLN A 4 -34.59 -51.24 -4.94
N THR A 5 -33.83 -51.02 -3.87
CA THR A 5 -33.15 -49.77 -3.54
C THR A 5 -31.80 -49.69 -4.26
N PRO A 6 -31.44 -48.57 -4.92
CA PRO A 6 -30.10 -48.37 -5.45
C PRO A 6 -29.12 -47.90 -4.36
N ALA A 7 -27.93 -48.50 -4.38
CA ALA A 7 -26.84 -48.27 -3.43
C ALA A 7 -26.09 -46.95 -3.69
N LEU A 8 -25.71 -46.24 -2.62
CA LEU A 8 -24.84 -45.06 -2.63
C LEU A 8 -23.35 -45.47 -2.68
N PRO A 9 -22.48 -44.72 -3.40
CA PRO A 9 -21.04 -44.99 -3.44
C PRO A 9 -20.31 -44.50 -2.16
N PRO A 10 -19.17 -45.11 -1.79
CA PRO A 10 -18.45 -44.81 -0.56
C PRO A 10 -17.65 -43.48 -0.65
N ARG A 11 -17.87 -42.61 0.35
CA ARG A 11 -17.09 -41.40 0.62
C ARG A 11 -15.83 -41.78 1.42
N ALA A 12 -14.69 -41.93 0.76
CA ALA A 12 -13.43 -42.27 1.44
C ALA A 12 -12.19 -41.53 0.91
N THR A 13 -12.31 -40.26 0.50
CA THR A 13 -11.17 -39.50 -0.07
C THR A 13 -11.04 -38.05 0.41
N ALA A 14 -11.69 -37.65 1.51
CA ALA A 14 -11.54 -36.30 2.09
C ALA A 14 -10.55 -36.22 3.27
N LEU A 15 -10.18 -37.34 3.90
CA LEU A 15 -9.27 -37.34 5.06
C LEU A 15 -7.78 -37.33 4.68
N ALA A 16 -7.41 -37.71 3.46
CA ALA A 16 -6.01 -37.85 3.06
C ALA A 16 -5.33 -36.51 2.67
N GLN A 17 -6.09 -35.51 2.22
CA GLN A 17 -5.52 -34.22 1.81
C GLN A 17 -5.30 -33.23 2.97
N ALA A 18 -6.02 -33.39 4.08
CA ALA A 18 -5.79 -32.57 5.28
C ALA A 18 -4.50 -32.96 6.04
N ALA A 19 -4.03 -34.21 5.89
CA ALA A 19 -2.79 -34.66 6.51
C ALA A 19 -1.54 -34.09 5.80
N ALA A 20 -1.59 -33.87 4.48
CA ALA A 20 -0.44 -33.37 3.72
C ALA A 20 -0.15 -31.88 3.98
N ALA A 21 -1.18 -31.05 4.23
CA ALA A 21 -1.00 -29.64 4.57
C ALA A 21 -0.51 -29.42 6.02
N CYS A 22 -0.81 -30.35 6.93
CA CYS A 22 -0.32 -30.29 8.31
C CYS A 22 1.17 -30.67 8.42
N VAL A 23 1.68 -31.52 7.53
CA VAL A 23 3.12 -31.90 7.53
C VAL A 23 4.00 -30.79 6.93
N LEU A 24 3.51 -30.03 5.93
CA LEU A 24 4.28 -28.92 5.35
C LEU A 24 4.40 -27.69 6.27
N ALA A 25 3.46 -27.51 7.21
CA ALA A 25 3.53 -26.46 8.23
C ALA A 25 4.51 -26.80 9.37
N LEU A 26 4.75 -28.09 9.66
CA LEU A 26 5.72 -28.49 10.70
C LEU A 26 7.19 -28.45 10.23
N HIS A 27 7.45 -28.37 8.93
CA HIS A 27 8.84 -28.36 8.43
C HIS A 27 9.52 -26.98 8.47
N LEU A 28 8.79 -25.88 8.65
CA LEU A 28 9.41 -24.55 8.78
C LEU A 28 9.82 -24.19 10.22
N GLN A 29 9.37 -24.93 11.24
CA GLN A 29 9.73 -24.66 12.64
C GLN A 29 10.97 -25.42 13.13
N CYS A 30 11.38 -26.49 12.45
CA CYS A 30 12.59 -27.24 12.83
C CYS A 30 13.91 -26.52 12.52
N ALA A 31 13.90 -25.41 11.76
CA ALA A 31 15.14 -24.72 11.38
C ALA A 31 15.76 -23.86 12.51
N GLN A 32 15.02 -23.60 13.60
CA GLN A 32 15.47 -22.69 14.68
C GLN A 32 15.58 -23.38 16.06
N ALA A 33 15.13 -24.63 16.19
CA ALA A 33 15.04 -25.38 17.43
C ALA A 33 15.91 -26.66 17.43
N CYS A 34 16.89 -26.76 16.54
CA CYS A 34 17.82 -27.90 16.56
C CYS A 34 18.86 -27.68 17.67
N PRO A 35 19.01 -28.63 18.61
CA PRO A 35 20.04 -28.54 19.65
C PRO A 35 21.44 -28.50 19.03
N VAL A 36 22.21 -27.47 19.38
CA VAL A 36 23.62 -27.31 19.00
C VAL A 36 24.48 -27.59 20.23
N ALA A 37 25.58 -28.32 20.04
CA ALA A 37 26.55 -28.55 21.10
C ALA A 37 27.36 -27.27 21.32
N PHE A 38 27.13 -26.61 22.46
CA PHE A 38 27.89 -25.45 22.89
C PHE A 38 28.97 -25.86 23.90
N ASP A 39 30.16 -25.28 23.76
CA ASP A 39 31.20 -25.26 24.79
C ASP A 39 31.90 -23.90 24.74
N ILE A 40 31.43 -22.99 25.59
CA ILE A 40 31.90 -21.61 25.68
C ILE A 40 32.36 -21.39 27.13
N PRO A 41 33.67 -21.23 27.38
CA PRO A 41 34.18 -20.97 28.72
C PRO A 41 33.79 -19.57 29.21
N ALA A 42 33.90 -19.33 30.52
CA ALA A 42 33.70 -17.99 31.07
C ALA A 42 34.80 -17.06 30.57
N GLN A 43 34.42 -16.01 29.85
CA GLN A 43 35.35 -15.12 29.15
C GLN A 43 34.71 -13.75 28.88
N PRO A 44 35.45 -12.75 28.36
CA PRO A 44 34.88 -11.46 27.97
C PRO A 44 33.69 -11.63 27.02
N LEU A 45 32.61 -10.90 27.28
CA LEU A 45 31.32 -11.10 26.62
C LEU A 45 31.40 -11.00 25.09
N ALA A 46 32.24 -10.10 24.56
CA ALA A 46 32.46 -9.97 23.12
C ALA A 46 33.03 -11.25 22.49
N ALA A 47 34.01 -11.89 23.15
CA ALA A 47 34.61 -13.14 22.69
C ALA A 47 33.62 -14.32 22.81
N ALA A 48 32.82 -14.33 23.88
CA ALA A 48 31.77 -15.31 24.09
C ALA A 48 30.67 -15.27 23.02
N LEU A 49 30.20 -14.08 22.65
CA LEU A 49 29.19 -13.90 21.59
C LEU A 49 29.71 -14.32 20.22
N ASP A 50 30.96 -14.01 19.91
CA ASP A 50 31.60 -14.43 18.65
C ASP A 50 31.79 -15.95 18.59
N GLN A 51 32.17 -16.59 19.70
CA GLN A 51 32.26 -18.06 19.78
C GLN A 51 30.88 -18.72 19.68
N PHE A 52 29.87 -18.14 20.31
CA PHE A 52 28.48 -18.59 20.20
C PHE A 52 27.98 -18.56 18.75
N ALA A 53 28.15 -17.43 18.06
CA ALA A 53 27.74 -17.25 16.68
C ALA A 53 28.43 -18.25 15.74
N ARG A 54 29.73 -18.50 15.96
CA ARG A 54 30.49 -19.51 15.22
C ARG A 54 30.02 -20.94 15.47
N GLN A 55 29.75 -21.33 16.72
CA GLN A 55 29.25 -22.67 17.05
C GLN A 55 27.82 -22.90 16.54
N ALA A 56 26.97 -21.86 16.56
CA ALA A 56 25.59 -21.92 16.09
C ALA A 56 25.44 -21.71 14.57
N GLY A 57 26.48 -21.29 13.85
CA GLY A 57 26.41 -20.94 12.43
C GLY A 57 25.55 -19.71 12.14
N LEU A 58 25.47 -18.77 13.09
CA LEU A 58 24.63 -17.57 13.01
C LEU A 58 25.47 -16.32 12.76
N GLN A 59 24.89 -15.30 12.13
CA GLN A 59 25.53 -13.99 11.99
C GLN A 59 25.30 -13.15 13.25
N LEU A 60 26.37 -12.54 13.80
CA LEU A 60 26.28 -11.73 15.00
C LEU A 60 26.24 -10.22 14.65
N VAL A 61 25.20 -9.53 15.12
CA VAL A 61 25.04 -8.09 14.97
C VAL A 61 24.85 -7.45 16.35
N PHE A 62 25.83 -6.68 16.80
CA PHE A 62 25.74 -5.93 18.05
C PHE A 62 26.68 -4.71 18.03
N SER A 63 26.41 -3.74 18.90
CA SER A 63 27.30 -2.61 19.13
C SER A 63 28.45 -3.01 20.08
N PRO A 64 29.73 -2.90 19.69
CA PRO A 64 30.87 -3.30 20.54
C PRO A 64 30.94 -2.57 21.88
N ALA A 65 30.35 -1.38 21.98
CA ALA A 65 30.23 -0.64 23.23
C ALA A 65 29.44 -1.38 24.32
N LEU A 66 28.48 -2.22 23.93
CA LEU A 66 27.61 -2.95 24.86
C LEU A 66 28.34 -4.10 25.57
N ALA A 67 29.38 -4.66 24.95
CA ALA A 67 30.13 -5.79 25.50
C ALA A 67 31.42 -5.40 26.23
N ARG A 68 31.76 -4.10 26.27
CA ARG A 68 32.97 -3.62 26.99
C ARG A 68 32.83 -3.89 28.49
N GLU A 69 33.90 -4.43 29.07
CA GLU A 69 34.02 -4.71 30.51
C GLU A 69 32.96 -5.68 31.07
N ARG A 70 32.24 -6.42 30.22
CA ARG A 70 31.28 -7.46 30.63
C ARG A 70 31.89 -8.85 30.47
N GLN A 71 31.55 -9.74 31.39
CA GLN A 71 31.92 -11.16 31.35
C GLN A 71 30.70 -12.01 31.05
N ALA A 72 30.89 -13.05 30.24
CA ALA A 72 29.90 -14.09 30.03
C ALA A 72 30.17 -15.27 30.97
N PRO A 73 29.13 -15.89 31.57
CA PRO A 73 29.27 -17.15 32.27
C PRO A 73 29.58 -18.29 31.29
N ARG A 74 30.06 -19.41 31.83
CA ARG A 74 30.24 -20.64 31.03
C ARG A 74 28.89 -21.15 30.53
N VAL A 75 28.82 -21.50 29.25
CA VAL A 75 27.67 -22.20 28.65
C VAL A 75 28.20 -23.47 27.99
N SER A 76 27.71 -24.63 28.45
CA SER A 76 28.12 -25.93 27.93
C SER A 76 26.93 -26.89 27.87
N GLY A 77 26.85 -27.68 26.81
CA GLY A 77 25.81 -28.70 26.63
C GLY A 77 25.12 -28.59 25.27
N SER A 78 24.22 -29.53 24.98
CA SER A 78 23.37 -29.47 23.79
C SER A 78 22.15 -28.60 24.09
N LEU A 79 22.12 -27.39 23.55
CA LEU A 79 21.08 -26.39 23.80
C LEU A 79 20.57 -25.84 22.48
N GLU A 80 19.32 -25.38 22.47
CA GLU A 80 18.83 -24.57 21.37
C GLU A 80 19.51 -23.18 21.39
N PRO A 81 19.73 -22.55 20.22
CA PRO A 81 20.45 -21.28 20.14
C PRO A 81 19.87 -20.16 21.01
N GLN A 82 18.54 -20.00 21.07
CA GLN A 82 17.92 -18.92 21.86
C GLN A 82 18.12 -19.13 23.39
N PRO A 83 17.78 -20.29 23.99
CA PRO A 83 18.10 -20.56 25.39
C PRO A 83 19.59 -20.48 25.74
N ALA A 84 20.47 -20.89 24.82
CA ALA A 84 21.91 -20.78 25.01
C ALA A 84 22.39 -19.32 25.03
N LEU A 85 21.85 -18.46 24.16
CA LEU A 85 22.10 -17.02 24.15
C LEU A 85 21.62 -16.35 25.44
N ASP A 86 20.44 -16.72 25.94
CA ASP A 86 19.91 -16.19 27.19
C ASP A 86 20.76 -16.62 28.41
N ALA A 87 21.28 -17.84 28.39
CA ALA A 87 22.23 -18.30 29.41
C ALA A 87 23.56 -17.53 29.34
N LEU A 88 24.05 -17.22 28.13
CA LEU A 88 25.29 -16.48 27.89
C LEU A 88 25.18 -15.00 28.28
N LEU A 89 24.00 -14.40 28.15
CA LEU A 89 23.75 -12.99 28.49
C LEU A 89 23.33 -12.80 29.97
N ARG A 90 23.23 -13.87 30.75
CA ARG A 90 22.80 -13.81 32.14
C ARG A 90 23.73 -12.94 32.99
N GLY A 91 23.17 -11.94 33.67
CA GLY A 91 23.93 -11.00 34.52
C GLY A 91 24.62 -9.87 33.74
N SER A 92 24.54 -9.85 32.41
CA SER A 92 25.14 -8.79 31.58
C SER A 92 24.26 -7.55 31.41
N GLY A 93 22.98 -7.58 31.81
CA GLY A 93 22.03 -6.49 31.56
C GLY A 93 21.72 -6.27 30.06
N LEU A 94 22.07 -7.26 29.24
CA LEU A 94 21.75 -7.34 27.82
C LEU A 94 20.75 -8.46 27.58
N SER A 95 20.04 -8.36 26.47
CA SER A 95 19.08 -9.33 25.96
C SER A 95 19.37 -9.58 24.48
N GLY A 96 19.23 -10.82 24.04
CA GLY A 96 19.54 -11.22 22.68
C GLY A 96 18.36 -11.91 22.02
N ARG A 97 18.24 -11.77 20.70
CA ARG A 97 17.24 -12.45 19.90
C ARG A 97 17.89 -13.09 18.69
N VAL A 98 17.55 -14.36 18.46
CA VAL A 98 17.90 -15.12 17.28
C VAL A 98 16.70 -15.08 16.34
N GLU A 99 16.86 -14.48 15.16
CA GLU A 99 15.81 -14.39 14.15
C GLU A 99 16.42 -14.47 12.75
N GLY A 100 15.88 -15.34 11.90
CA GLY A 100 16.28 -15.42 10.48
C GLY A 100 17.77 -15.72 10.25
N GLY A 101 18.42 -16.45 11.18
CA GLY A 101 19.86 -16.76 11.10
C GLY A 101 20.79 -15.67 11.65
N THR A 102 20.22 -14.60 12.22
CA THR A 102 20.97 -13.48 12.82
C THR A 102 20.74 -13.41 14.32
N VAL A 103 21.80 -13.11 15.07
CA VAL A 103 21.80 -12.85 16.51
C VAL A 103 21.93 -11.35 16.72
N THR A 104 20.90 -10.72 17.30
CA THR A 104 20.93 -9.31 17.67
C THR A 104 20.99 -9.17 19.18
N VAL A 105 21.95 -8.40 19.71
CA VAL A 105 22.10 -8.16 21.16
C VAL A 105 21.87 -6.68 21.48
N THR A 106 20.94 -6.41 22.39
CA THR A 106 20.57 -5.06 22.85
C THR A 106 20.58 -4.99 24.38
N THR A 107 20.41 -3.80 24.96
CA THR A 107 20.20 -3.67 26.41
C THR A 107 18.83 -4.21 26.80
N THR A 108 18.70 -4.77 28.00
CA THR A 108 17.40 -5.26 28.50
C THR A 108 16.35 -4.13 28.57
N ALA A 109 16.78 -2.88 28.80
CA ALA A 109 15.92 -1.71 28.71
C ALA A 109 15.41 -1.46 27.28
N ALA A 110 16.28 -1.51 26.27
CA ALA A 110 15.89 -1.35 24.87
C ALA A 110 15.02 -2.51 24.36
N ALA A 111 15.21 -3.74 24.87
CA ALA A 111 14.32 -4.86 24.54
C ALA A 111 12.93 -4.73 25.19
N ALA A 112 12.87 -4.16 26.40
CA ALA A 112 11.59 -3.84 27.04
C ALA A 112 10.83 -2.72 26.30
N ASP A 113 11.53 -1.72 25.76
CA ASP A 113 10.94 -0.68 24.90
C ASP A 113 10.53 -1.21 23.53
N ALA A 114 11.32 -2.09 22.90
CA ALA A 114 10.95 -2.74 21.65
C ALA A 114 9.68 -3.61 21.79
N GLN A 115 9.44 -4.17 22.97
CA GLN A 115 8.25 -4.96 23.28
C GLN A 115 7.06 -4.11 23.77
N ARG A 116 7.28 -2.81 24.06
CA ARG A 116 6.26 -1.83 24.47
C ARG A 116 5.96 -0.74 23.43
N SER A 117 6.71 -0.69 22.34
CA SER A 117 6.46 0.22 21.24
C SER A 117 5.18 -0.19 20.52
N LEU A 118 4.04 0.33 20.97
CA LEU A 118 2.88 0.49 20.10
C LEU A 118 3.33 1.28 18.86
N GLY A 119 2.75 0.97 17.69
CA GLY A 119 3.06 1.71 16.47
C GLY A 119 2.93 3.22 16.72
N GLU A 120 3.95 3.99 16.34
CA GLU A 120 3.95 5.44 16.47
C GLU A 120 2.72 6.03 15.77
N VAL A 121 1.91 6.81 16.49
CA VAL A 121 0.75 7.49 15.92
C VAL A 121 1.20 8.84 15.39
N THR A 122 1.43 8.93 14.08
CA THR A 122 1.79 10.17 13.41
C THR A 122 0.54 11.02 13.13
N VAL A 123 0.53 12.27 13.59
CA VAL A 123 -0.52 13.25 13.27
C VAL A 123 -0.05 14.12 12.11
N THR A 124 -0.76 14.05 10.98
CA THR A 124 -0.41 14.78 9.75
C THR A 124 -1.26 16.03 9.56
N GLY A 125 -0.66 17.11 9.06
CA GLY A 125 -1.39 18.36 8.75
C GLY A 125 -2.28 18.28 7.51
N ASN A 126 -2.07 17.31 6.61
CA ASN A 126 -2.90 17.09 5.42
C ASN A 126 -3.68 15.78 5.51
N GLN A 127 -4.98 15.88 5.78
CA GLN A 127 -5.85 14.71 6.03
C GLN A 127 -6.19 13.87 4.79
N LEU A 128 -5.82 14.33 3.60
CA LEU A 128 -6.01 13.57 2.37
C LEU A 128 -4.75 12.78 1.96
N GLY A 129 -3.65 12.90 2.70
CA GLY A 129 -2.34 12.36 2.32
C GLY A 129 -1.49 13.35 1.53
N GLU A 130 -0.29 12.93 1.13
CA GLU A 130 0.68 13.78 0.43
C GLU A 130 0.22 14.18 -0.98
N ILE A 131 0.51 15.42 -1.37
CA ILE A 131 0.24 15.93 -2.73
C ILE A 131 1.25 15.30 -3.69
N THR A 132 0.82 14.90 -4.89
CA THR A 132 1.71 14.25 -5.88
C THR A 132 2.21 15.21 -6.97
N GLU A 133 1.52 16.32 -7.20
CA GLU A 133 1.98 17.44 -8.04
C GLU A 133 3.36 17.93 -7.61
N GLY A 134 4.28 18.07 -8.57
CA GLY A 134 5.65 18.54 -8.32
C GLY A 134 6.61 17.53 -7.71
N THR A 135 6.18 16.29 -7.44
CA THR A 135 7.04 15.25 -6.84
C THR A 135 7.98 14.55 -7.83
N GLY A 136 7.69 14.61 -9.14
CA GLY A 136 8.42 13.85 -10.15
C GLY A 136 8.31 12.33 -10.01
N SER A 137 7.30 11.84 -9.28
CA SER A 137 7.18 10.44 -8.88
C SER A 137 5.91 9.78 -9.40
N TYR A 138 6.00 8.49 -9.73
CA TYR A 138 4.85 7.62 -10.03
C TYR A 138 4.37 6.81 -8.82
N THR A 139 5.04 6.92 -7.67
CA THR A 139 4.55 6.36 -6.40
C THR A 139 3.98 7.48 -5.52
N PRO A 140 2.85 7.24 -4.83
CA PRO A 140 2.36 8.17 -3.82
C PRO A 140 3.27 8.16 -2.58
N GLY A 141 3.15 9.21 -1.77
CA GLY A 141 3.66 9.24 -0.40
C GLY A 141 2.69 8.57 0.56
N THR A 142 1.82 9.36 1.19
CA THR A 142 0.76 8.86 2.09
C THR A 142 -0.64 9.02 1.49
N ILE A 143 -1.58 8.21 1.97
CA ILE A 143 -2.98 8.14 1.53
C ILE A 143 -3.93 8.02 2.72
N ALA A 144 -5.20 8.40 2.52
CA ALA A 144 -6.25 8.27 3.53
C ALA A 144 -7.47 7.46 3.04
N THR A 145 -7.35 6.80 1.89
CA THR A 145 -8.45 6.15 1.15
C THR A 145 -9.06 4.96 1.88
N ALA A 146 -8.27 4.24 2.69
CA ALA A 146 -8.70 3.00 3.33
C ALA A 146 -9.50 3.24 4.62
N THR A 147 -8.95 4.03 5.54
CA THR A 147 -9.45 4.13 6.93
C THR A 147 -9.62 5.57 7.43
N ARG A 148 -9.38 6.57 6.57
CA ARG A 148 -9.28 8.01 6.92
C ARG A 148 -8.07 8.36 7.79
N LEU A 149 -7.30 7.39 8.24
CA LEU A 149 -5.97 7.60 8.78
C LEU A 149 -5.00 7.85 7.62
N VAL A 150 -4.09 8.81 7.81
CA VAL A 150 -3.06 9.10 6.82
C VAL A 150 -1.91 8.12 7.01
N LEU A 151 -1.79 7.17 6.08
CA LEU A 151 -0.86 6.04 6.16
C LEU A 151 -0.07 5.91 4.87
N ALA A 152 1.15 5.37 4.94
CA ALA A 152 1.87 4.95 3.75
C ALA A 152 1.20 3.72 3.10
N PRO A 153 1.42 3.46 1.79
CA PRO A 153 0.94 2.24 1.13
C PRO A 153 1.35 0.96 1.86
N ARG A 154 2.55 0.93 2.46
CA ARG A 154 3.05 -0.21 3.24
C ARG A 154 2.26 -0.47 4.52
N GLU A 155 1.72 0.58 5.13
CA GLU A 155 0.98 0.52 6.40
C GLU A 155 -0.52 0.29 6.18
N THR A 156 -0.99 0.47 4.95
CA THR A 156 -2.39 0.29 4.58
C THR A 156 -2.67 -1.19 4.31
N PRO A 157 -3.50 -1.89 5.10
CA PRO A 157 -3.74 -3.34 4.97
C PRO A 157 -4.74 -3.67 3.87
N GLN A 158 -4.76 -2.90 2.78
CA GLN A 158 -5.62 -3.08 1.61
C GLN A 158 -4.84 -2.75 0.34
N SER A 159 -5.25 -3.35 -0.77
CA SER A 159 -4.61 -3.08 -2.06
C SER A 159 -5.04 -1.71 -2.59
N VAL A 160 -4.11 -0.75 -2.63
CA VAL A 160 -4.31 0.58 -3.20
C VAL A 160 -3.39 0.77 -4.39
N SER A 161 -3.92 1.29 -5.50
CA SER A 161 -3.12 1.80 -6.60
C SER A 161 -3.40 3.27 -6.79
N VAL A 162 -2.39 4.06 -7.12
CA VAL A 162 -2.52 5.51 -7.30
C VAL A 162 -1.94 5.88 -8.64
N VAL A 163 -2.70 6.66 -9.41
CA VAL A 163 -2.23 7.35 -10.61
C VAL A 163 -1.86 8.77 -10.19
N THR A 164 -0.57 9.05 -10.10
CA THR A 164 -0.02 10.34 -9.61
C THR A 164 -0.11 11.44 -10.67
N ARG A 165 0.05 12.71 -10.26
CA ARG A 165 0.09 13.85 -11.18
C ARG A 165 1.13 13.67 -12.30
N GLN A 166 2.34 13.29 -11.94
CA GLN A 166 3.43 13.09 -12.89
C GLN A 166 3.09 12.01 -13.92
N ALA A 167 2.48 10.89 -13.49
CA ALA A 167 2.05 9.83 -14.41
C ALA A 167 0.95 10.33 -15.36
N MET A 168 0.01 11.15 -14.86
CA MET A 168 -1.01 11.75 -15.72
C MET A 168 -0.40 12.71 -16.75
N ASP A 169 0.61 13.48 -16.38
CA ASP A 169 1.27 14.43 -17.27
C ASP A 169 2.10 13.74 -18.35
N ASP A 170 2.95 12.78 -17.96
CA ASP A 170 3.90 12.13 -18.86
C ASP A 170 3.22 11.22 -19.89
N PHE A 171 2.11 10.58 -19.51
CA PHE A 171 1.30 9.76 -20.43
C PHE A 171 0.11 10.53 -21.05
N ALA A 172 -0.02 11.83 -20.77
CA ALA A 172 -1.15 12.66 -21.22
C ALA A 172 -2.53 12.05 -20.90
N LEU A 173 -2.69 11.52 -19.68
CA LEU A 173 -3.94 10.99 -19.17
C LEU A 173 -4.83 12.16 -18.75
N ILE A 174 -5.73 12.56 -19.65
CA ILE A 174 -6.60 13.73 -19.49
C ILE A 174 -8.02 13.36 -19.05
N SER A 175 -8.40 12.08 -19.10
CA SER A 175 -9.69 11.59 -18.62
C SER A 175 -9.55 10.44 -17.63
N ILE A 176 -10.56 10.28 -16.79
CA ILE A 176 -10.64 9.15 -15.86
C ILE A 176 -10.57 7.79 -16.56
N ASP A 177 -11.14 7.65 -17.77
CA ASP A 177 -11.01 6.43 -18.58
C ASP A 177 -9.54 6.09 -18.84
N GLN A 178 -8.73 7.07 -19.26
CA GLN A 178 -7.31 6.87 -19.53
C GLN A 178 -6.52 6.55 -18.26
N ALA A 179 -6.85 7.18 -17.14
CA ALA A 179 -6.27 6.83 -15.84
C ALA A 179 -6.62 5.40 -15.40
N MET A 180 -7.87 4.97 -15.61
CA MET A 180 -8.29 3.60 -15.31
C MET A 180 -7.62 2.57 -16.21
N GLU A 181 -7.38 2.91 -17.49
CA GLU A 181 -6.65 2.05 -18.43
C GLU A 181 -5.20 1.82 -18.00
N HIS A 182 -4.59 2.83 -17.37
CA HIS A 182 -3.25 2.75 -16.79
C HIS A 182 -3.23 2.24 -15.34
N THR A 183 -4.39 1.95 -14.73
CA THR A 183 -4.45 1.48 -13.35
C THR A 183 -4.29 -0.05 -13.29
N PRO A 184 -3.25 -0.56 -12.60
CA PRO A 184 -3.04 -2.00 -12.49
C PRO A 184 -4.21 -2.72 -11.82
N GLY A 185 -4.69 -3.80 -12.46
CA GLY A 185 -5.78 -4.62 -11.93
C GLY A 185 -7.18 -4.00 -12.10
N VAL A 186 -7.31 -3.00 -12.96
CA VAL A 186 -8.59 -2.48 -13.47
C VAL A 186 -8.73 -2.88 -14.93
N SER A 187 -9.93 -3.29 -15.35
CA SER A 187 -10.26 -3.48 -16.76
C SER A 187 -11.45 -2.62 -17.15
N ILE A 188 -11.52 -2.24 -18.42
CA ILE A 188 -12.57 -1.35 -18.93
C ILE A 188 -13.45 -2.12 -19.91
N VAL A 189 -14.76 -2.01 -19.74
CA VAL A 189 -15.76 -2.43 -20.71
C VAL A 189 -16.47 -1.19 -21.23
N THR A 190 -16.50 -1.02 -22.54
CA THR A 190 -17.15 0.12 -23.18
C THR A 190 -18.55 -0.30 -23.62
N TYR A 191 -19.60 0.38 -23.15
CA TYR A 191 -20.98 0.10 -23.57
C TYR A 191 -21.34 0.85 -24.85
N ASP A 192 -20.93 2.11 -24.95
CA ASP A 192 -21.11 2.98 -26.10
C ASP A 192 -20.03 4.06 -26.12
N SER A 193 -20.16 5.05 -27.00
CA SER A 193 -19.15 6.10 -27.20
C SER A 193 -18.91 7.03 -26.00
N GLU A 194 -19.77 7.02 -24.98
CA GLU A 194 -19.67 7.92 -23.81
C GLU A 194 -19.72 7.19 -22.46
N ARG A 195 -20.07 5.90 -22.46
CA ARG A 195 -20.24 5.11 -21.23
C ARG A 195 -19.30 3.92 -21.18
N THR A 196 -18.44 3.96 -20.18
CA THR A 196 -17.53 2.89 -19.80
C THR A 196 -17.90 2.35 -18.42
N VAL A 197 -17.58 1.09 -18.17
CA VAL A 197 -17.64 0.45 -16.85
C VAL A 197 -16.27 -0.09 -16.52
N TYR A 198 -15.79 0.27 -15.33
CA TYR A 198 -14.55 -0.24 -14.81
C TYR A 198 -14.83 -1.49 -13.99
N TYR A 199 -13.96 -2.49 -14.09
CA TYR A 199 -14.02 -3.72 -13.33
C TYR A 199 -12.76 -3.88 -12.49
N ALA A 200 -12.94 -4.33 -11.25
CA ALA A 200 -11.85 -4.74 -10.38
C ALA A 200 -12.24 -6.04 -9.68
N ARG A 201 -11.36 -7.04 -9.73
CA ARG A 201 -11.57 -8.36 -9.09
C ARG A 201 -12.91 -9.03 -9.45
N GLY A 202 -13.38 -8.83 -10.69
CA GLY A 202 -14.60 -9.46 -11.22
C GLY A 202 -15.90 -8.68 -10.99
N PHE A 203 -15.86 -7.51 -10.33
CA PHE A 203 -17.05 -6.70 -10.05
C PHE A 203 -16.98 -5.34 -10.77
N PRO A 204 -18.13 -4.81 -11.23
CA PRO A 204 -18.20 -3.44 -11.74
C PRO A 204 -17.96 -2.44 -10.61
N VAL A 205 -17.16 -1.43 -10.87
CA VAL A 205 -16.80 -0.38 -9.91
C VAL A 205 -17.82 0.76 -10.03
N ASN A 206 -18.72 0.83 -9.05
CA ASN A 206 -19.73 1.90 -8.96
C ASN A 206 -19.45 2.91 -7.85
N ASN A 207 -18.38 2.71 -7.08
CA ASN A 207 -18.06 3.56 -5.94
C ASN A 207 -17.08 4.66 -6.36
N PHE A 208 -17.56 5.91 -6.37
CA PHE A 208 -16.74 7.07 -6.67
C PHE A 208 -16.70 8.02 -5.47
N GLN A 209 -15.54 8.60 -5.23
CA GLN A 209 -15.31 9.60 -4.21
C GLN A 209 -14.61 10.82 -4.82
N TYR A 210 -14.93 11.99 -4.27
CA TYR A 210 -14.17 13.22 -4.48
C TYR A 210 -13.66 13.72 -3.14
N ASP A 211 -12.35 13.81 -2.96
CA ASP A 211 -11.69 14.12 -1.68
C ASP A 211 -12.15 13.21 -0.51
N GLY A 212 -12.45 11.95 -0.82
CA GLY A 212 -12.95 10.95 0.12
C GLY A 212 -14.43 11.10 0.48
N ILE A 213 -15.19 11.94 -0.20
CA ILE A 213 -16.65 12.04 -0.04
C ILE A 213 -17.34 11.12 -1.07
N PRO A 214 -18.10 10.10 -0.64
CA PRO A 214 -18.79 9.20 -1.56
C PRO A 214 -19.89 9.90 -2.31
N MET A 215 -19.99 9.58 -3.60
CA MET A 215 -21.05 10.06 -4.48
C MET A 215 -22.06 8.95 -4.71
N LEU A 216 -23.35 9.30 -4.67
CA LEU A 216 -24.39 8.36 -5.07
C LEU A 216 -24.33 8.18 -6.60
N ARG A 217 -24.03 6.96 -7.05
CA ARG A 217 -24.25 6.59 -8.45
C ARG A 217 -25.66 6.05 -8.63
N ASP A 218 -26.54 6.90 -9.13
CA ASP A 218 -27.79 6.48 -9.74
C ASP A 218 -27.68 6.66 -11.26
N SER A 219 -28.20 5.71 -12.03
CA SER A 219 -28.32 5.76 -13.49
C SER A 219 -28.88 7.08 -14.05
N GLY A 220 -29.71 7.81 -13.27
CA GLY A 220 -30.20 9.15 -13.62
C GLY A 220 -29.30 10.32 -13.19
N TYR A 221 -28.41 10.12 -12.19
CA TYR A 221 -27.57 11.16 -11.56
C TYR A 221 -26.07 10.97 -11.80
N SER A 222 -25.66 9.90 -12.48
CA SER A 222 -24.24 9.57 -12.76
C SER A 222 -23.71 10.17 -14.06
N ALA A 223 -24.42 11.12 -14.67
CA ALA A 223 -23.97 11.79 -15.88
C ALA A 223 -22.65 12.53 -15.60
N GLY A 224 -21.59 12.18 -16.35
CA GLY A 224 -20.29 12.85 -16.27
C GLY A 224 -19.21 12.14 -15.44
N ASN A 225 -19.53 11.15 -14.60
CA ASN A 225 -18.51 10.48 -13.77
C ASN A 225 -17.46 9.70 -14.59
N THR A 226 -17.85 9.12 -15.73
CA THR A 226 -16.93 8.46 -16.68
C THR A 226 -16.22 9.47 -17.58
N LEU A 227 -16.63 10.73 -17.55
CA LEU A 227 -16.15 11.80 -18.43
C LEU A 227 -15.38 12.89 -17.67
N SER A 228 -15.07 12.67 -16.39
CA SER A 228 -14.32 13.62 -15.57
C SER A 228 -12.96 13.90 -16.19
N ASP A 229 -12.70 15.19 -16.43
CA ASP A 229 -11.42 15.69 -16.90
C ASP A 229 -10.41 15.71 -15.75
N LEU A 230 -9.19 15.26 -16.01
CA LEU A 230 -8.15 15.13 -14.99
C LEU A 230 -7.39 16.42 -14.68
N ALA A 231 -7.67 17.53 -15.38
CA ALA A 231 -6.98 18.80 -15.16
C ALA A 231 -7.17 19.38 -13.75
N ILE A 232 -8.31 19.11 -13.10
CA ILE A 232 -8.62 19.64 -11.75
C ILE A 232 -8.16 18.73 -10.61
N TYR A 233 -7.57 17.58 -10.92
CA TYR A 233 -7.17 16.59 -9.92
C TYR A 233 -5.65 16.49 -9.78
N ASP A 234 -5.20 16.31 -8.54
CA ASP A 234 -3.81 15.99 -8.19
C ASP A 234 -3.52 14.54 -8.54
N ARG A 235 -4.43 13.62 -8.21
CA ARG A 235 -4.27 12.18 -8.42
C ARG A 235 -5.59 11.44 -8.36
N VAL A 236 -5.55 10.19 -8.81
CA VAL A 236 -6.64 9.21 -8.67
C VAL A 236 -6.17 8.03 -7.85
N GLU A 237 -6.88 7.71 -6.77
CA GLU A 237 -6.59 6.59 -5.88
C GLU A 237 -7.64 5.50 -6.05
N VAL A 238 -7.22 4.26 -6.26
CA VAL A 238 -8.10 3.10 -6.45
C VAL A 238 -7.87 2.08 -5.34
N LEU A 239 -8.76 2.08 -4.36
CA LEU A 239 -8.80 1.11 -3.27
C LEU A 239 -9.56 -0.14 -3.72
N LYS A 240 -8.88 -1.28 -3.83
CA LYS A 240 -9.46 -2.53 -4.35
C LYS A 240 -9.88 -3.49 -3.24
N GLY A 241 -11.01 -4.17 -3.42
CA GLY A 241 -11.59 -5.11 -2.48
C GLY A 241 -13.01 -4.72 -2.08
N ALA A 242 -13.32 -4.79 -0.79
CA ALA A 242 -14.57 -4.29 -0.24
C ALA A 242 -14.28 -3.03 0.59
N THR A 243 -14.95 -1.93 0.27
CA THR A 243 -14.58 -0.57 0.72
C THR A 243 -15.69 0.11 1.53
N GLY A 244 -16.58 -0.70 2.14
CA GLY A 244 -17.76 -0.22 2.86
C GLY A 244 -17.47 0.66 4.08
N LEU A 245 -16.25 0.61 4.64
CA LEU A 245 -15.86 1.42 5.81
C LEU A 245 -16.02 2.93 5.55
N LEU A 246 -15.54 3.43 4.40
CA LEU A 246 -15.64 4.85 4.03
C LEU A 246 -16.63 5.12 2.89
N THR A 247 -16.97 4.09 2.12
CA THR A 247 -17.95 4.22 1.02
C THR A 247 -19.38 4.14 1.55
N GLY A 248 -19.61 3.47 2.67
CA GLY A 248 -20.96 3.11 3.14
C GLY A 248 -21.54 2.01 2.25
N THR A 249 -22.80 2.18 1.83
CA THR A 249 -23.45 1.27 0.87
C THR A 249 -22.81 1.40 -0.50
N GLY A 250 -22.31 0.29 -1.04
CA GLY A 250 -21.68 0.26 -2.36
C GLY A 250 -21.32 -1.17 -2.78
N ASP A 251 -20.88 -1.30 -4.02
CA ASP A 251 -20.52 -2.60 -4.60
C ASP A 251 -19.13 -3.06 -4.15
N PRO A 252 -18.86 -4.38 -4.11
CA PRO A 252 -17.49 -4.87 -4.02
C PRO A 252 -16.70 -4.56 -5.30
N GLY A 253 -15.38 -4.76 -5.27
CA GLY A 253 -14.49 -4.57 -6.41
C GLY A 253 -13.47 -3.49 -6.13
N ALA A 254 -13.90 -2.22 -6.13
CA ALA A 254 -13.05 -1.09 -5.76
C ALA A 254 -13.86 0.18 -5.41
N THR A 255 -13.16 1.17 -4.86
CA THR A 255 -13.57 2.57 -4.83
C THR A 255 -12.53 3.41 -5.57
N ILE A 256 -12.99 4.29 -6.46
CA ILE A 256 -12.16 5.27 -7.16
C ILE A 256 -12.34 6.62 -6.46
N ASN A 257 -11.27 7.13 -5.88
CA ASN A 257 -11.24 8.40 -5.17
C ASN A 257 -10.39 9.41 -5.95
N LEU A 258 -11.01 10.51 -6.38
CA LEU A 258 -10.35 11.58 -7.08
C LEU A 258 -9.99 12.70 -6.10
N ILE A 259 -8.71 13.05 -6.04
CA ILE A 259 -8.20 14.09 -5.14
C ILE A 259 -8.04 15.38 -5.93
N ARG A 260 -8.77 16.43 -5.55
CA ARG A 260 -8.69 17.72 -6.23
C ARG A 260 -7.37 18.42 -5.97
N LYS A 261 -6.90 19.16 -6.97
CA LYS A 261 -5.82 20.14 -6.83
C LYS A 261 -6.20 21.18 -5.77
N LYS A 262 -5.21 21.65 -5.01
CA LYS A 262 -5.40 22.61 -3.92
C LYS A 262 -4.67 23.93 -4.20
N PRO A 263 -5.14 25.06 -3.64
CA PRO A 263 -4.43 26.32 -3.66
C PRO A 263 -3.06 26.24 -2.98
N THR A 264 -2.09 26.94 -3.56
CA THR A 264 -0.73 27.11 -3.05
C THR A 264 -0.58 28.46 -2.36
N ARG A 265 0.44 28.57 -1.50
CA ARG A 265 0.81 29.86 -0.91
C ARG A 265 1.59 30.69 -1.92
N ASP A 266 2.63 30.11 -2.51
CA ASP A 266 3.41 30.75 -3.57
C ASP A 266 2.65 30.70 -4.89
N PHE A 267 2.83 31.73 -5.70
CA PHE A 267 2.20 31.82 -7.02
C PHE A 267 2.80 30.77 -7.95
N GLN A 268 1.94 29.99 -8.59
CA GLN A 268 2.30 29.06 -9.65
C GLN A 268 1.19 28.99 -10.68
N GLY A 269 1.54 28.62 -11.91
CA GLY A 269 0.57 28.34 -12.94
C GLY A 269 1.23 27.90 -14.24
N HIS A 270 0.43 27.30 -15.11
CA HIS A 270 0.84 26.85 -16.42
C HIS A 270 -0.31 27.00 -17.42
N ALA A 271 0.06 27.02 -18.69
CA ALA A 271 -0.88 26.91 -19.79
C ALA A 271 -0.38 25.84 -20.75
N THR A 272 -1.30 24.99 -21.21
CA THR A 272 -0.99 23.88 -22.11
C THR A 272 -1.91 23.96 -23.33
N ALA A 273 -1.35 23.73 -24.50
CA ALA A 273 -2.10 23.59 -25.74
C ALA A 273 -1.69 22.29 -26.44
N GLY A 274 -2.65 21.57 -27.01
CA GLY A 274 -2.44 20.30 -27.67
C GLY A 274 -3.24 20.18 -28.96
N ALA A 275 -2.65 19.52 -29.95
CA ALA A 275 -3.29 19.11 -31.19
C ALA A 275 -2.98 17.63 -31.45
N GLY A 276 -3.98 16.85 -31.85
CA GLY A 276 -3.88 15.41 -32.02
C GLY A 276 -4.68 14.87 -33.19
N ARG A 277 -4.65 13.54 -33.34
CA ARG A 277 -5.41 12.84 -34.40
C ARG A 277 -6.91 13.11 -34.27
N TRP A 278 -7.59 13.06 -35.42
CA TRP A 278 -9.04 13.29 -35.55
C TRP A 278 -9.46 14.67 -35.02
N ASN A 279 -8.79 15.73 -35.51
CA ASN A 279 -9.11 17.13 -35.18
C ASN A 279 -9.27 17.38 -33.66
N ASN A 280 -8.40 16.77 -32.85
CA ASN A 280 -8.45 16.88 -31.40
C ASN A 280 -7.60 18.08 -30.96
N TYR A 281 -8.27 19.15 -30.51
CA TYR A 281 -7.65 20.37 -30.02
C TYR A 281 -8.01 20.58 -28.55
N ARG A 282 -7.00 20.84 -27.72
CA ARG A 282 -7.17 21.05 -26.28
C ARG A 282 -6.39 22.27 -25.81
N GLY A 283 -7.01 23.09 -24.98
CA GLY A 283 -6.37 24.16 -24.21
C GLY A 283 -6.65 23.98 -22.72
N GLU A 284 -5.65 24.24 -21.89
CA GLU A 284 -5.71 24.18 -20.43
C GLU A 284 -4.98 25.37 -19.81
N LEU A 285 -5.54 25.93 -18.75
CA LEU A 285 -4.95 26.97 -17.92
C LEU A 285 -5.13 26.59 -16.45
N ASP A 286 -4.07 26.66 -15.65
CA ASP A 286 -4.10 26.42 -14.20
C ASP A 286 -3.32 27.51 -13.51
N VAL A 287 -3.94 28.20 -12.55
CA VAL A 287 -3.33 29.28 -11.79
C VAL A 287 -3.67 29.13 -10.32
N SER A 288 -2.66 29.23 -9.46
CA SER A 288 -2.78 29.02 -8.02
C SER A 288 -1.90 30.00 -7.24
N GLY A 289 -2.38 30.48 -6.09
CA GLY A 289 -1.58 31.34 -5.21
C GLY A 289 -2.38 32.05 -4.12
N ALA A 290 -1.66 32.89 -3.36
CA ALA A 290 -2.25 33.82 -2.40
C ALA A 290 -3.07 34.92 -3.09
N LEU A 291 -4.23 35.25 -2.51
CA LEU A 291 -5.14 36.30 -2.97
C LEU A 291 -5.04 37.59 -2.12
N ASN A 292 -4.21 37.58 -1.06
CA ASN A 292 -3.91 38.72 -0.20
C ASN A 292 -2.45 38.70 0.27
N ALA A 293 -1.97 39.85 0.75
CA ALA A 293 -0.54 40.10 1.03
C ALA A 293 0.07 39.20 2.12
N ASP A 294 -0.71 38.81 3.12
CA ASP A 294 -0.31 37.91 4.20
C ASP A 294 -0.45 36.41 3.80
N GLY A 295 -1.17 36.11 2.72
CA GLY A 295 -1.38 34.76 2.21
C GLY A 295 -2.39 33.93 3.02
N SER A 296 -3.21 34.58 3.85
CA SER A 296 -4.27 33.91 4.63
C SER A 296 -5.43 33.45 3.74
N VAL A 297 -5.67 34.13 2.61
CA VAL A 297 -6.65 33.72 1.59
C VAL A 297 -5.88 33.23 0.36
N ARG A 298 -6.23 32.04 -0.14
CA ARG A 298 -5.60 31.40 -1.30
C ARG A 298 -6.66 30.87 -2.25
N GLY A 299 -6.34 30.88 -3.54
CA GLY A 299 -7.23 30.40 -4.60
C GLY A 299 -6.49 29.55 -5.62
N ARG A 300 -7.25 28.72 -6.33
CA ARG A 300 -6.81 28.01 -7.53
C ARG A 300 -7.94 28.00 -8.53
N ALA A 301 -7.63 28.33 -9.78
CA ALA A 301 -8.56 28.34 -10.89
C ALA A 301 -7.97 27.51 -12.02
N VAL A 302 -8.76 26.58 -12.55
CA VAL A 302 -8.36 25.69 -13.66
C VAL A 302 -9.45 25.77 -14.72
N ALA A 303 -9.06 26.04 -15.96
CA ALA A 303 -9.96 26.08 -17.10
C ALA A 303 -9.47 25.15 -18.20
N VAL A 304 -10.39 24.38 -18.78
CA VAL A 304 -10.11 23.46 -19.89
C VAL A 304 -11.16 23.67 -20.97
N TYR A 305 -10.69 23.64 -22.22
CA TYR A 305 -11.55 23.47 -23.38
C TYR A 305 -10.94 22.44 -24.33
N GLN A 306 -11.75 21.48 -24.75
CA GLN A 306 -11.35 20.48 -25.73
C GLN A 306 -12.46 20.27 -26.75
N ASP A 307 -12.10 20.27 -28.03
CA ASP A 307 -12.96 19.89 -29.14
C ASP A 307 -12.25 18.78 -29.93
N ARG A 308 -12.94 17.67 -30.17
CA ARG A 308 -12.34 16.51 -30.85
C ARG A 308 -13.34 15.75 -31.68
N GLN A 309 -12.84 15.16 -32.75
CA GLN A 309 -13.53 14.10 -33.49
C GLN A 309 -12.98 12.73 -33.07
N SER A 310 -13.45 11.67 -33.74
CA SER A 310 -13.02 10.30 -33.47
C SER A 310 -12.72 9.55 -34.76
N HIS A 311 -12.16 8.35 -34.60
CA HIS A 311 -12.12 7.33 -35.64
C HIS A 311 -13.52 6.81 -35.99
N LEU A 312 -14.50 6.97 -35.09
CA LEU A 312 -15.90 6.68 -35.35
C LEU A 312 -16.49 7.78 -36.26
N ASP A 313 -17.17 7.34 -37.32
CA ASP A 313 -17.78 8.26 -38.28
C ASP A 313 -18.85 9.13 -37.62
N HIS A 314 -18.89 10.41 -38.01
CA HIS A 314 -19.80 11.44 -37.49
C HIS A 314 -19.78 11.67 -35.96
N TYR A 315 -18.80 11.15 -35.23
CA TYR A 315 -18.67 11.41 -33.80
C TYR A 315 -17.78 12.63 -33.52
N GLU A 316 -18.30 13.54 -32.70
CA GLU A 316 -17.57 14.68 -32.14
C GLU A 316 -17.92 14.87 -30.66
N ARG A 317 -16.99 15.43 -29.88
CA ARG A 317 -17.22 15.76 -28.47
C ARG A 317 -16.51 17.04 -28.07
N LYS A 318 -17.25 17.88 -27.35
CA LYS A 318 -16.74 19.08 -26.67
C LYS A 318 -16.74 18.86 -25.17
N THR A 319 -15.61 19.13 -24.54
CA THR A 319 -15.42 19.05 -23.10
C THR A 319 -14.96 20.42 -22.60
N SER A 320 -15.63 20.95 -21.57
CA SER A 320 -15.26 22.21 -20.93
C SER A 320 -15.28 22.07 -19.42
N VAL A 321 -14.27 22.61 -18.76
CA VAL A 321 -14.18 22.72 -17.29
C VAL A 321 -13.85 24.17 -16.96
N LEU A 322 -14.56 24.74 -15.98
CA LEU A 322 -14.42 26.12 -15.49
C LEU A 322 -14.46 26.12 -13.96
#